data_AF-A0ABD7BKP2-F1
#
_entry.id   AF-A0ABD7BKP2-F1
#
_cell.length_a   1.000
_cell.length_b   1.000
_cell.length_c   1.000
_cell.angle_alpha   90.00
_cell.angle_beta   90.00
_cell.angle_gamma   90.00
#
_symmetry.space_group_name_H-M   'P 1'
#
loop_
_entity.id
_entity.type
_entity.pdbx_description
1 polymer ?
#
loop_
_entity_poly.entity_id
_entity_poly.type
_entity_poly.pdbx_seq_one_letter_code
_entity_poly.pdbx_strand_id
1 'polypeptide(L)'
;MALTPKQRDDRRREKQERLGEQDLRLKVTATHTEQLSELMLWGEMAESSEALTLLIYNAHKLGRDKFPFFAAGARVEIESDQHIKAERTEVRLMARGGTVQQLDTLGEWINATDRSFIVRLLIERAHALGPIQALTLLSLPPRHKFEISDSVARTLYEWRIQRQLRAKHIPFEEDPDDTGLLLISNG
;
A
#
# COMPACT_ATOMS: atom_id res chain seq x y z
N MET A 1 8.18 13.57 31.09
CA MET A 1 6.78 14.05 31.06
C MET A 1 6.00 13.18 30.07
N ALA A 2 4.82 12.67 30.44
CA ALA A 2 3.99 11.86 29.55
C ALA A 2 3.37 12.74 28.45
N LEU A 3 3.48 12.32 27.19
CA LEU A 3 2.92 13.04 26.04
C LEU A 3 1.41 13.21 26.18
N THR A 4 0.94 14.44 25.99
CA THR A 4 -0.49 14.78 25.97
C THR A 4 -1.18 14.16 24.73
N PRO A 5 -2.51 13.92 24.75
CA PRO A 5 -3.24 13.37 23.61
C PRO A 5 -3.04 14.15 22.31
N LYS A 6 -3.02 15.49 22.40
CA LYS A 6 -2.78 16.40 21.27
C LYS A 6 -1.40 16.21 20.65
N GLN A 7 -0.35 16.12 21.47
CA GLN A 7 1.02 15.89 21.00
C GLN A 7 1.22 14.50 20.36
N ARG A 8 0.40 13.50 20.74
CA ARG A 8 0.41 12.18 20.10
C ARG A 8 -0.25 12.22 18.72
N ASP A 9 -1.34 12.97 18.58
CA ASP A 9 -2.01 13.16 17.29
C ASP A 9 -1.18 14.01 16.33
N ASP A 10 -0.51 15.04 16.83
CA ASP A 10 0.41 15.88 16.04
C ASP A 10 1.61 15.06 15.54
N ARG A 11 2.23 14.23 16.38
CA ARG A 11 3.30 13.29 15.94
C ARG A 11 2.80 12.24 14.94
N ARG A 12 1.55 11.80 15.07
CA ARG A 12 0.95 10.88 14.08
C ARG A 12 0.78 11.57 12.74
N ARG A 13 0.30 12.82 12.72
CA ARG A 13 0.18 13.65 11.51
C ARG A 13 1.54 13.95 10.88
N GLU A 14 2.53 14.38 11.67
CA GLU A 14 3.90 14.62 11.16
C GLU A 14 4.53 13.35 10.57
N LYS A 15 4.30 12.18 11.20
CA LYS A 15 4.76 10.90 10.66
C LYS A 15 4.03 10.53 9.36
N GLN A 16 2.72 10.80 9.29
CA GLN A 16 1.90 10.55 8.09
C GLN A 16 2.32 11.45 6.93
N GLU A 17 2.52 12.75 7.18
CA GLU A 17 3.02 13.71 6.20
C GLU A 17 4.43 13.35 5.74
N ARG A 18 5.33 12.99 6.66
CA ARG A 18 6.70 12.55 6.32
C ARG A 18 6.74 11.29 5.46
N LEU A 19 5.76 10.40 5.63
CA LEU A 19 5.65 9.14 4.86
C LEU A 19 4.77 9.26 3.62
N GLY A 20 4.14 10.42 3.39
CA GLY A 20 3.21 10.63 2.28
C GLY A 20 2.00 9.70 2.33
N GLU A 21 1.54 9.31 3.52
CA GLU A 21 0.39 8.44 3.72
C GLU A 21 -0.92 9.23 3.56
N GLN A 22 -1.78 8.80 2.64
CA GLN A 22 -3.05 9.42 2.32
C GLN A 22 -4.21 8.56 2.89
N ASP A 23 -5.12 9.20 3.62
CA ASP A 23 -6.37 8.58 4.09
C ASP A 23 -7.41 8.61 2.96
N LEU A 24 -7.51 7.52 2.20
CA LEU A 24 -8.50 7.39 1.14
C LEU A 24 -9.84 6.93 1.74
N ARG A 25 -10.89 7.73 1.51
CA ARG A 25 -12.28 7.38 1.87
C ARG A 25 -13.01 6.88 0.64
N LEU A 26 -13.10 5.56 0.54
CA LEU A 26 -13.61 4.86 -0.64
C LEU A 26 -15.08 4.51 -0.43
N LYS A 27 -15.94 4.93 -1.35
CA LYS A 27 -17.38 4.67 -1.26
C LYS A 27 -17.70 3.30 -1.85
N VAL A 28 -18.18 2.40 -1.00
CA VAL A 28 -18.54 1.02 -1.38
C VAL A 28 -20.00 0.72 -1.01
N THR A 29 -20.66 -0.19 -1.74
CA THR A 29 -22.01 -0.64 -1.36
C THR A 29 -21.94 -1.72 -0.29
N ALA A 30 -23.06 -2.01 0.39
CA ALA A 30 -23.14 -3.09 1.37
C ALA A 30 -22.63 -4.44 0.82
N THR A 31 -22.97 -4.77 -0.43
CA THR A 31 -22.49 -5.99 -1.12
C THR A 31 -20.97 -6.04 -1.21
N HIS A 32 -20.32 -4.94 -1.59
CA HIS A 32 -18.85 -4.91 -1.67
C HIS A 32 -18.22 -4.99 -0.29
N THR A 33 -18.85 -4.45 0.75
CA THR A 33 -18.39 -4.58 2.14
C THR A 33 -18.46 -6.04 2.60
N GLU A 34 -19.53 -6.76 2.26
CA GLU A 34 -19.69 -8.19 2.54
C GLU A 34 -18.64 -9.02 1.79
N GLN A 35 -18.49 -8.81 0.48
CA GLN A 35 -17.47 -9.46 -0.35
C GLN A 35 -16.04 -9.21 0.16
N LEU A 36 -15.74 -7.98 0.60
CA LEU A 36 -14.46 -7.67 1.20
C LEU A 36 -14.25 -8.42 2.51
N SER A 37 -15.30 -8.58 3.32
CA SER A 37 -15.22 -9.36 4.55
C SER A 37 -14.96 -10.85 4.28
N GLU A 38 -15.59 -11.44 3.26
CA GLU A 38 -15.31 -12.80 2.83
C GLU A 38 -13.89 -12.96 2.28
N LEU A 39 -13.41 -12.00 1.48
CA LEU A 39 -12.02 -11.99 1.00
C LEU A 39 -11.03 -11.96 2.17
N MET A 40 -11.28 -11.13 3.19
CA MET A 40 -10.47 -11.11 4.41
C MET A 40 -10.49 -12.45 5.14
N LEU A 41 -11.65 -13.10 5.22
CA LEU A 41 -11.75 -14.44 5.82
C LEU A 41 -10.94 -15.47 5.04
N TRP A 42 -11.01 -15.47 3.70
CA TRP A 42 -10.25 -16.41 2.88
C TRP A 42 -8.75 -16.18 2.98
N GLY A 43 -8.30 -14.93 3.03
CA GLY A 43 -6.89 -14.55 3.16
C GLY A 43 -6.35 -14.53 4.59
N GLU A 44 -7.15 -14.93 5.59
CA GLU A 44 -6.80 -14.86 7.02
C GLU A 44 -6.34 -13.46 7.48
N MET A 45 -6.99 -12.42 6.94
CA MET A 45 -6.58 -11.02 7.12
C MET A 45 -7.38 -10.36 8.24
N ALA A 46 -6.69 -9.70 9.17
CA ALA A 46 -7.34 -8.98 10.27
C ALA A 46 -7.85 -7.59 9.85
N GLU A 47 -7.22 -6.96 8.85
CA GLU A 47 -7.53 -5.60 8.42
C GLU A 47 -7.91 -5.51 6.94
N SER A 48 -8.95 -4.72 6.64
CA SER A 48 -9.39 -4.46 5.27
C SER A 48 -8.37 -3.64 4.47
N SER A 49 -7.58 -2.80 5.14
CA SER A 49 -6.49 -2.01 4.55
C SER A 49 -5.43 -2.92 3.91
N GLU A 50 -5.11 -4.03 4.57
CA GLU A 50 -4.15 -5.02 4.08
C GLU A 50 -4.70 -5.72 2.83
N ALA A 51 -5.96 -6.18 2.88
CA ALA A 51 -6.63 -6.80 1.74
C ALA A 51 -6.65 -5.87 0.52
N LEU A 52 -7.10 -4.63 0.69
CA LEU A 52 -7.14 -3.63 -0.37
C LEU A 52 -5.75 -3.32 -0.95
N THR A 53 -4.74 -3.20 -0.10
CA THR A 53 -3.37 -2.94 -0.55
C THR A 53 -2.85 -4.10 -1.42
N LEU A 54 -3.09 -5.34 -1.01
CA LEU A 54 -2.68 -6.52 -1.79
C LEU A 54 -3.47 -6.67 -3.08
N LEU A 55 -4.78 -6.41 -3.06
CA LEU A 55 -5.61 -6.37 -4.26
C LEU A 55 -5.08 -5.35 -5.28
N ILE A 56 -4.83 -4.12 -4.85
CA ILE A 56 -4.30 -3.05 -5.72
C ILE A 56 -2.94 -3.45 -6.28
N TYR A 57 -2.04 -3.92 -5.41
CA TYR A 57 -0.70 -4.32 -5.81
C TYR A 57 -0.71 -5.46 -6.85
N ASN A 58 -1.43 -6.55 -6.57
CA ASN A 58 -1.45 -7.73 -7.43
C ASN A 58 -2.25 -7.48 -8.72
N ALA A 59 -3.32 -6.69 -8.67
CA ALA A 59 -4.02 -6.26 -9.87
C ALA A 59 -3.14 -5.37 -10.77
N HIS A 60 -2.38 -4.44 -10.19
CA HIS A 60 -1.42 -3.63 -10.93
C HIS A 60 -0.32 -4.48 -11.59
N LYS A 61 0.11 -5.55 -10.91
CA LYS A 61 1.10 -6.51 -11.46
C LYS A 61 0.61 -7.25 -12.71
N LEU A 62 -0.70 -7.33 -12.95
CA LEU A 62 -1.24 -7.86 -14.21
C LEU A 62 -0.77 -7.04 -15.42
N GLY A 63 -0.52 -5.74 -15.21
CA GLY A 63 -0.09 -4.82 -16.25
C GLY A 63 -1.21 -4.40 -17.19
N ARG A 64 -0.91 -3.41 -18.03
CA ARG A 64 -1.85 -2.80 -18.99
C ARG A 64 -2.49 -3.81 -19.94
N ASP A 65 -1.79 -4.88 -20.28
CA ASP A 65 -2.27 -5.85 -21.26
C ASP A 65 -3.30 -6.82 -20.67
N LYS A 66 -3.25 -7.14 -19.37
CA LYS A 66 -4.11 -8.15 -18.74
C LYS A 66 -5.18 -7.54 -17.84
N PHE A 67 -4.87 -6.42 -17.20
CA PHE A 67 -5.80 -5.79 -16.26
C PHE A 67 -7.15 -5.41 -16.89
N PRO A 68 -7.23 -4.84 -18.12
CA PRO A 68 -8.52 -4.54 -18.74
C PRO A 68 -9.41 -5.78 -18.92
N PHE A 69 -8.83 -6.94 -19.25
CA PHE A 69 -9.58 -8.20 -19.35
C PHE A 69 -10.05 -8.70 -17.98
N PHE A 70 -9.21 -8.56 -16.96
CA PHE A 70 -9.58 -8.83 -15.58
C PHE A 70 -10.76 -7.95 -15.14
N ALA A 71 -10.73 -6.66 -15.50
CA ALA A 71 -11.74 -5.66 -15.16
C ALA A 71 -13.05 -5.83 -15.94
N ALA A 72 -12.99 -6.21 -17.22
CA ALA A 72 -14.17 -6.38 -18.07
C ALA A 72 -15.15 -7.46 -17.58
N GLY A 73 -14.68 -8.41 -16.76
CA GLY A 73 -15.54 -9.41 -16.14
C GLY A 73 -16.36 -8.90 -14.95
N ALA A 74 -16.17 -7.65 -14.52
CA ALA A 74 -16.84 -7.09 -13.36
C ALA A 74 -18.25 -6.68 -13.77
N ARG A 75 -19.25 -7.18 -13.06
CA ARG A 75 -20.61 -6.67 -13.08
C ARG A 75 -20.72 -5.52 -12.09
N VAL A 76 -19.80 -4.55 -12.21
CA VAL A 76 -20.01 -3.29 -11.52
C VAL A 76 -21.16 -2.63 -12.23
N GLU A 77 -22.21 -2.31 -11.50
CA GLU A 77 -23.26 -1.42 -12.00
C GLU A 77 -22.57 -0.17 -12.55
N ILE A 78 -22.45 -0.10 -13.87
CA ILE A 78 -22.08 1.13 -14.56
C ILE A 78 -23.31 1.99 -14.37
N GLU A 79 -23.27 2.88 -13.38
CA GLU A 79 -24.31 3.89 -13.18
C GLU A 79 -24.33 4.82 -14.40
N SER A 80 -25.02 4.39 -15.47
CA SER A 80 -25.81 5.35 -16.23
C SER A 80 -26.95 5.78 -15.30
N ASP A 81 -26.90 7.04 -14.90
CA ASP A 81 -28.01 7.78 -14.33
C ASP A 81 -28.40 7.45 -12.88
N GLN A 82 -28.08 8.43 -12.02
CA GLN A 82 -29.06 9.16 -11.21
C GLN A 82 -30.39 8.39 -11.00
N HIS A 83 -30.66 7.92 -9.76
CA HIS A 83 -31.96 8.00 -9.04
C HIS A 83 -32.13 6.97 -7.92
N ILE A 84 -31.19 6.06 -7.68
CA ILE A 84 -31.19 5.22 -6.47
C ILE A 84 -29.98 5.61 -5.62
N LYS A 85 -30.21 6.32 -4.50
CA LYS A 85 -29.17 6.49 -3.47
C LYS A 85 -28.96 5.14 -2.79
N ALA A 86 -28.23 4.23 -3.44
CA ALA A 86 -27.73 3.04 -2.76
C ALA A 86 -26.99 3.51 -1.51
N GLU A 87 -27.29 2.90 -0.37
CA GLU A 87 -26.61 3.21 0.89
C GLU A 87 -25.13 2.85 0.72
N ARG A 88 -24.29 3.88 0.57
CA ARG A 88 -22.85 3.72 0.41
C ARG A 88 -22.20 3.84 1.77
N THR A 89 -21.42 2.83 2.12
CA THR A 89 -20.55 2.82 3.28
C THR A 89 -19.16 3.32 2.88
N GLU A 90 -18.44 3.92 3.81
CA GLU A 90 -17.06 4.38 3.59
C GLU A 90 -16.07 3.36 4.16
N VAL A 91 -15.24 2.79 3.29
CA VAL A 91 -14.07 2.02 3.70
C VAL A 91 -12.85 2.94 3.65
N ARG A 92 -12.07 2.94 4.72
CA ARG A 92 -10.85 3.75 4.83
C ARG A 92 -9.64 2.92 4.45
N LEU A 93 -8.81 3.47 3.58
CA LEU A 93 -7.52 2.90 3.20
C LEU A 93 -6.43 3.94 3.48
N MET A 94 -5.56 3.63 4.44
CA MET A 94 -4.33 4.39 4.65
C MET A 94 -3.31 3.95 3.61
N ALA A 95 -3.24 4.66 2.48
CA ALA A 95 -2.41 4.29 1.34
C ALA A 95 -1.13 5.13 1.30
N ARG A 96 0.01 4.49 1.02
CA ARG A 96 1.24 5.21 0.65
C ARG A 96 1.14 5.74 -0.77
N GLY A 97 1.94 6.76 -1.10
CA GLY A 97 1.98 7.34 -2.46
C GLY A 97 2.10 6.31 -3.59
N GLY A 98 2.88 5.25 -3.40
CA GLY A 98 2.98 4.15 -4.39
C GLY A 98 1.67 3.38 -4.61
N THR A 99 0.92 3.08 -3.55
CA THR A 99 -0.39 2.41 -3.64
C THR A 99 -1.43 3.32 -4.30
N VAL A 100 -1.38 4.62 -3.98
CA VAL A 100 -2.24 5.63 -4.63
C VAL A 100 -1.94 5.71 -6.12
N GLN A 101 -0.67 5.78 -6.49
CA GLN A 101 -0.23 5.80 -7.89
C GLN A 101 -0.66 4.54 -8.65
N GLN A 102 -0.50 3.36 -8.04
CA GLN A 102 -0.97 2.10 -8.63
C GLN A 102 -2.47 2.15 -8.91
N LEU A 103 -3.26 2.66 -7.96
CA LEU A 103 -4.70 2.77 -8.13
C LEU A 103 -5.08 3.74 -9.26
N ASP A 104 -4.38 4.87 -9.39
CA ASP A 104 -4.58 5.82 -10.49
C ASP A 104 -4.21 5.20 -11.84
N THR A 105 -3.07 4.51 -11.93
CA THR A 105 -2.62 3.80 -13.13
C THR A 105 -3.59 2.70 -13.56
N LEU A 106 -4.15 1.94 -12.61
CA LEU A 106 -5.22 0.98 -12.89
C LEU A 106 -6.43 1.67 -13.52
N GLY A 107 -6.82 2.82 -12.99
CA GLY A 107 -7.90 3.66 -13.54
C GLY A 107 -7.64 4.10 -14.97
N GLU A 108 -6.44 4.60 -15.25
CA GLU A 108 -6.02 4.99 -16.60
C GLU A 108 -6.17 3.85 -17.62
N TRP A 109 -5.80 2.61 -17.25
CA TRP A 109 -5.88 1.46 -18.16
C TRP A 109 -7.31 1.09 -18.56
N ILE A 110 -8.30 1.43 -17.72
CA ILE A 110 -9.73 1.16 -17.98
C ILE A 110 -10.54 2.44 -18.20
N ASN A 111 -9.87 3.58 -18.36
CA ASN A 111 -10.49 4.90 -18.51
C ASN A 111 -11.48 5.26 -17.39
N ALA A 112 -11.11 5.00 -16.13
CA ALA A 112 -11.89 5.32 -14.94
C ALA A 112 -11.12 6.27 -14.01
N THR A 113 -11.72 7.41 -13.68
CA THR A 113 -11.12 8.39 -12.75
C THR A 113 -11.52 8.16 -11.29
N ASP A 114 -12.65 7.48 -11.04
CA ASP A 114 -13.14 7.26 -9.67
C ASP A 114 -12.43 6.08 -8.99
N ARG A 115 -11.59 6.39 -8.00
CA ARG A 115 -10.91 5.41 -7.14
C ARG A 115 -11.88 4.48 -6.42
N SER A 116 -13.05 4.97 -6.03
CA SER A 116 -14.08 4.14 -5.37
C SER A 116 -14.65 3.09 -6.32
N PHE A 117 -14.86 3.46 -7.58
CA PHE A 117 -15.24 2.52 -8.64
C PHE A 117 -14.16 1.45 -8.85
N ILE A 118 -12.89 1.84 -8.95
CA ILE A 118 -11.79 0.88 -9.16
C ILE A 118 -11.72 -0.11 -7.99
N VAL A 119 -11.83 0.37 -6.75
CA VAL A 119 -11.80 -0.52 -5.57
C VAL A 119 -12.99 -1.47 -5.53
N ARG A 120 -14.21 -1.00 -5.82
CA ARG A 120 -15.39 -1.88 -5.94
C ARG A 120 -15.18 -2.97 -6.98
N LEU A 121 -14.66 -2.60 -8.15
CA LEU A 121 -14.29 -3.53 -9.20
C LEU A 121 -13.27 -4.57 -8.71
N LEU A 122 -12.21 -4.16 -8.03
CA LEU A 122 -11.19 -5.09 -7.52
C LEU A 122 -11.79 -6.09 -6.52
N ILE A 123 -12.61 -5.62 -5.59
CA ILE A 123 -13.29 -6.46 -4.59
C ILE A 123 -14.18 -7.48 -5.30
N GLU A 124 -15.06 -7.01 -6.18
CA GLU A 124 -16.01 -7.87 -6.89
C GLU A 124 -15.28 -8.93 -7.73
N ARG A 125 -14.26 -8.51 -8.49
CA ARG A 125 -13.49 -9.43 -9.33
C ARG A 125 -12.73 -10.46 -8.51
N ALA A 126 -12.06 -10.05 -7.44
CA ALA A 126 -11.35 -10.99 -6.58
C ALA A 126 -12.32 -11.98 -5.93
N HIS A 127 -13.47 -11.49 -5.47
CA HIS A 127 -14.51 -12.32 -4.87
C HIS A 127 -15.09 -13.33 -5.87
N ALA A 128 -15.37 -12.90 -7.10
CA ALA A 128 -15.90 -13.75 -8.17
C ALA A 128 -14.94 -14.86 -8.62
N LEU A 129 -13.64 -14.78 -8.30
CA LEU A 129 -12.70 -15.87 -8.52
C LEU A 129 -12.90 -17.03 -7.53
N GLY A 130 -13.58 -16.79 -6.41
CA GLY A 130 -13.78 -17.76 -5.35
C GLY A 130 -12.59 -17.91 -4.41
N PRO A 131 -12.73 -18.69 -3.32
CA PRO A 131 -11.82 -18.68 -2.17
C PRO A 131 -10.39 -19.07 -2.50
N ILE A 132 -10.18 -20.01 -3.42
CA ILE A 132 -8.83 -20.51 -3.73
C ILE A 132 -8.12 -19.54 -4.68
N GLN A 133 -8.78 -19.12 -5.76
CA GLN A 133 -8.16 -18.26 -6.76
C GLN A 133 -7.99 -16.82 -6.26
N ALA A 134 -8.88 -16.33 -5.39
CA ALA A 134 -8.74 -15.02 -4.75
C ALA A 134 -7.41 -14.89 -3.97
N LEU A 135 -6.89 -15.98 -3.40
CA LEU A 135 -5.59 -15.97 -2.70
C LEU A 135 -4.44 -15.52 -3.59
N THR A 136 -4.51 -15.72 -4.91
CA THR A 136 -3.47 -15.21 -5.82
C THR A 136 -3.39 -13.68 -5.84
N LEU A 137 -4.49 -13.00 -5.52
CA LEU A 137 -4.58 -11.54 -5.39
C LEU A 137 -4.38 -11.06 -3.95
N LEU A 138 -4.59 -11.93 -2.96
CA LEU A 138 -4.42 -11.64 -1.53
C LEU A 138 -3.08 -12.12 -0.97
N SER A 139 -2.25 -12.78 -1.78
CA SER A 139 -0.94 -13.24 -1.33
C SER A 139 0.05 -12.07 -1.30
N LEU A 140 0.80 -11.99 -0.19
CA LEU A 140 2.01 -11.18 -0.15
C LEU A 140 2.96 -11.65 -1.27
N PRO A 141 3.63 -10.72 -1.99
CA PRO A 141 4.71 -11.11 -2.88
C PRO A 141 5.76 -11.89 -2.06
N PRO A 142 6.46 -12.88 -2.68
CA PRO A 142 7.50 -13.62 -1.98
C PRO A 142 8.50 -12.64 -1.38
N ARG A 143 8.52 -12.55 -0.04
CA ARG A 143 9.55 -11.79 0.67
C ARG A 143 10.83 -12.59 0.49
N HIS A 144 11.65 -12.20 -0.48
CA HIS A 144 12.98 -12.75 -0.58
C HIS A 144 13.72 -12.37 0.70
N LYS A 145 14.35 -13.35 1.33
CA LYS A 145 15.25 -13.08 2.44
C LYS A 145 16.38 -12.21 1.86
N PHE A 146 16.45 -10.96 2.30
CA PHE A 146 17.55 -10.08 1.92
C PHE A 146 18.81 -10.60 2.62
N GLU A 147 19.72 -11.17 1.85
CA GLU A 147 21.07 -11.54 2.31
C GLU A 147 22.06 -10.55 1.72
N ILE A 148 22.81 -9.87 2.58
CA ILE A 148 23.86 -8.95 2.16
C ILE A 148 25.00 -9.80 1.59
N SER A 149 25.29 -9.66 0.29
CA SER A 149 26.43 -10.35 -0.32
C SER A 149 27.76 -9.94 0.31
N ASP A 150 28.76 -10.82 0.30
CA ASP A 150 30.08 -10.56 0.90
C ASP A 150 30.76 -9.31 0.33
N SER A 151 30.60 -9.03 -0.97
CA SER A 151 31.14 -7.83 -1.60
C SER A 151 30.50 -6.56 -1.04
N VAL A 152 29.17 -6.52 -0.92
CA VAL A 152 28.43 -5.40 -0.32
C VAL A 152 28.77 -5.27 1.17
N ALA A 153 28.87 -6.38 1.90
CA ALA A 153 29.27 -6.36 3.31
C ALA A 153 30.68 -5.77 3.49
N ARG A 154 31.62 -6.14 2.60
CA ARG A 154 32.97 -5.58 2.58
C ARG A 154 32.96 -4.08 2.24
N THR A 155 32.21 -3.65 1.24
CA THR A 155 32.08 -2.23 0.90
C THR A 155 31.49 -1.42 2.05
N LEU A 156 30.46 -1.93 2.74
CA LEU A 156 29.89 -1.30 3.93
C LEU A 156 30.88 -1.25 5.09
N TYR A 157 31.69 -2.31 5.27
CA TYR A 157 32.75 -2.33 6.27
C TYR A 157 33.86 -1.32 5.97
N GLU A 158 34.34 -1.26 4.72
CA GLU A 158 35.33 -0.29 4.27
C GLU A 158 34.80 1.15 4.41
N TRP A 159 33.54 1.38 4.04
CA TRP A 159 32.88 2.68 4.25
C TRP A 159 32.85 3.08 5.73
N ARG A 160 32.48 2.15 6.64
CA ARG A 160 32.54 2.38 8.09
C ARG A 160 33.96 2.76 8.55
N ILE A 161 34.98 2.05 8.10
CA ILE A 161 36.38 2.30 8.48
C ILE A 161 36.84 3.67 7.95
N GLN A 162 36.57 4.00 6.69
CA GLN A 162 36.87 5.31 6.10
C GLN A 162 36.16 6.44 6.87
N ARG A 163 34.90 6.23 7.28
CA ARG A 163 34.18 7.17 8.14
C ARG A 163 34.88 7.34 9.50
N GLN A 164 35.25 6.26 10.17
CA GLN A 164 35.96 6.33 11.46
C GLN A 164 37.33 7.02 11.38
N LEU A 165 38.05 6.85 10.27
CA LEU A 165 39.36 7.48 10.07
C LEU A 165 39.22 8.98 9.76
N ARG A 166 38.23 9.38 8.96
CA ARG A 166 37.94 10.79 8.64
C ARG A 166 37.32 11.55 9.82
N ALA A 167 36.47 10.89 10.62
CA ALA A 167 35.73 11.49 11.73
C ALA A 167 36.48 11.51 13.07
N LYS A 168 37.78 11.16 13.14
CA LYS A 168 38.54 11.24 14.41
C LYS A 168 38.57 12.66 15.02
N HIS A 169 38.33 13.70 14.23
CA HIS A 169 38.38 15.10 14.63
C HIS A 169 37.13 15.93 14.30
N ILE A 170 36.05 15.32 13.80
CA ILE A 170 34.83 16.04 13.40
C ILE A 170 33.68 15.59 14.32
N PRO A 171 33.00 16.50 15.03
CA PRO A 171 31.78 16.20 15.77
C PRO A 171 30.73 15.57 14.85
N PHE A 172 29.94 14.62 15.36
CA PHE A 172 28.97 13.85 14.55
C PHE A 172 27.98 14.74 13.76
N GLU A 173 27.68 15.94 14.26
CA GLU A 173 26.79 16.92 13.61
C GLU A 173 27.41 17.67 12.42
N GLU A 174 28.73 17.58 12.20
CA GLU A 174 29.48 18.30 11.16
C GLU A 174 30.03 17.36 10.06
N ASP A 175 29.63 16.09 10.04
CA ASP A 175 30.05 15.11 9.04
C ASP A 175 29.36 15.38 7.68
N PRO A 176 30.10 15.78 6.63
CA PRO A 176 29.52 16.14 5.33
C PRO A 176 28.87 14.95 4.59
N ASP A 177 29.17 13.71 5.00
CA ASP A 177 28.55 12.49 4.47
C ASP A 177 27.28 12.09 5.25
N ASP A 178 26.95 12.77 6.37
CA ASP A 178 25.77 12.49 7.20
C ASP A 178 24.51 13.16 6.63
N THR A 179 24.05 12.63 5.49
CA THR A 179 22.81 13.07 4.81
C THR A 179 21.51 12.63 5.50
N GLY A 180 21.57 12.20 6.76
CA GLY A 180 20.40 11.80 7.56
C GLY A 180 19.78 10.44 7.20
N LEU A 181 20.45 9.62 6.39
CA LEU A 181 19.99 8.26 6.09
C LEU A 181 20.34 7.32 7.25
N LEU A 182 19.35 7.13 8.11
CA LEU A 182 19.37 6.30 9.32
C LEU A 182 19.96 4.90 9.05
N LEU A 183 21.00 4.59 9.82
CA LEU A 183 21.40 3.23 10.16
C LEU A 183 20.16 2.45 10.59
N ILE A 184 19.86 1.37 9.87
CA ILE A 184 18.91 0.36 10.31
C ILE A 184 19.53 -0.30 11.55
N SER A 185 19.20 0.21 12.73
CA SER A 185 19.46 -0.47 13.99
C SER A 185 18.50 -1.66 14.06
N ASN A 186 18.99 -2.84 13.69
CA ASN A 186 18.33 -4.09 14.06
C ASN A 186 18.69 -4.36 15.52
N GLY A 187 17.73 -4.12 16.41
CA GLY A 187 17.67 -4.72 17.73
C GLY A 187 16.79 -5.97 17.70
#